data_AF-A0A496RJB5-F1
#
_entry.id   AF-A0A496RJB5-F1
#
_cell.length_a   1.000
_cell.length_b   1.000
_cell.length_c   1.000
_cell.angle_alpha   90.00
_cell.angle_beta   90.00
_cell.angle_gamma   90.00
#
_symmetry.space_group_name_H-M   'P 1'
#
loop_
_entity.id
_entity.type
_entity.pdbx_description
1 polymer ?
#
loop_
_entity_poly.entity_id
_entity_poly.type
_entity_poly.pdbx_seq_one_letter_code
_entity_poly.pdbx_strand_id
1 'polypeptide(L)'
;MRKLIIFLLLLIPFSVYSQVSQQLKEQAYSYREEGYRLQNMRDLEGALIYYQKAIQIYPYYYQAYNDLGVVFEEMGKNEEAKRMYEQALTINPQYLPPYTNLALLYEKLNNKEKAIFYWTKRLLLGKDKKDQWWYKGREHLIRLGIPPELKKEIFEGEISYLYQKLSYKREQERLKILEEVQLHYNLGIEAFNNQDYSRAEKELKMALSLNPPDKNLQMEISSYYQKVKEEKVKAKIRSHIQEALACIENNKFSLGAEKLKDALSVIFSIQE
;
A
#
# COMPACT_ATOMS: atom_id res chain seq x y z
N MET A 1 10.63 -68.62 2.66
CA MET A 1 9.42 -67.78 2.82
C MET A 1 9.64 -66.29 2.51
N ARG A 2 10.71 -65.62 2.97
CA ARG A 2 10.99 -64.19 2.63
C ARG A 2 11.17 -63.89 1.12
N LYS A 3 11.72 -64.81 0.32
CA LYS A 3 11.82 -64.65 -1.15
C LYS A 3 10.48 -64.86 -1.89
N LEU A 4 9.49 -65.51 -1.26
CA LEU A 4 8.17 -65.76 -1.85
C LEU A 4 7.23 -64.54 -1.69
N ILE A 5 7.41 -63.77 -0.59
CA ILE A 5 6.62 -62.56 -0.31
C ILE A 5 7.01 -61.40 -1.24
N ILE A 6 8.29 -61.30 -1.63
CA ILE A 6 8.77 -60.28 -2.58
C ILE A 6 8.24 -60.57 -4.00
N PHE A 7 8.02 -61.84 -4.36
CA PHE A 7 7.49 -62.22 -5.67
C PHE A 7 5.96 -62.01 -5.79
N LEU A 8 5.23 -62.13 -4.67
CA LEU A 8 3.77 -61.91 -4.61
C LEU A 8 3.37 -60.43 -4.71
N LEU A 9 4.24 -59.51 -4.30
CA LEU A 9 4.01 -58.05 -4.44
C LEU A 9 4.25 -57.53 -5.87
N LEU A 10 4.92 -58.30 -6.73
CA LEU A 10 5.18 -57.95 -8.13
C LEU A 10 4.04 -58.35 -9.10
N LEU A 11 3.00 -59.02 -8.61
CA LEU A 11 1.87 -59.52 -9.43
C LEU A 11 0.60 -58.67 -9.31
N ILE A 12 0.61 -57.60 -8.49
CA ILE A 12 -0.52 -56.67 -8.44
C ILE A 12 -0.44 -55.76 -9.68
N PRO A 13 -1.46 -55.74 -10.54
CA PRO A 13 -1.48 -54.82 -11.67
C PRO A 13 -1.25 -53.39 -11.17
N PHE A 14 -0.45 -52.60 -11.88
CA PHE A 14 -0.17 -51.21 -11.50
C PHE A 14 -1.46 -50.40 -11.23
N SER A 15 -2.54 -50.72 -11.93
CA SER A 15 -3.88 -50.16 -11.71
C SER A 15 -4.50 -50.50 -10.35
N VAL A 16 -4.32 -51.73 -9.86
CA VAL A 16 -4.80 -52.14 -8.54
C VAL A 16 -3.91 -51.54 -7.44
N TYR A 17 -2.59 -51.50 -7.66
CA TYR A 17 -1.65 -50.85 -6.75
C TYR A 17 -1.93 -49.34 -6.63
N SER A 18 -2.16 -48.65 -7.75
CA SER A 18 -2.49 -47.22 -7.77
C SER A 18 -3.84 -46.94 -7.11
N GLN A 19 -4.84 -47.79 -7.32
CA GLN A 19 -6.15 -47.67 -6.68
C GLN A 19 -6.09 -47.86 -5.15
N VAL A 20 -5.39 -48.91 -4.68
CA VAL A 20 -5.22 -49.14 -3.23
C VAL A 20 -4.42 -48.00 -2.60
N SER A 21 -3.37 -47.50 -3.27
CA SER A 21 -2.58 -46.34 -2.82
C SER A 21 -3.45 -45.08 -2.71
N GLN A 22 -4.34 -44.84 -3.68
CA GLN A 22 -5.27 -43.72 -3.63
C GLN A 22 -6.26 -43.86 -2.47
N GLN A 23 -6.84 -45.04 -2.27
CA GLN A 23 -7.80 -45.28 -1.19
C GLN A 23 -7.18 -45.05 0.19
N LEU A 24 -5.94 -45.49 0.41
CA LEU A 24 -5.22 -45.25 1.65
C LEU A 24 -4.95 -43.74 1.87
N LYS A 25 -4.64 -42.98 0.81
CA LYS A 25 -4.50 -41.52 0.91
C LYS A 25 -5.81 -40.83 1.29
N GLU A 26 -6.93 -41.17 0.63
CA GLU A 26 -8.24 -40.62 0.97
C GLU A 26 -8.63 -40.93 2.42
N GLN A 27 -8.33 -42.14 2.89
CA GLN A 27 -8.55 -42.52 4.28
C GLN A 27 -7.69 -41.68 5.24
N ALA A 28 -6.41 -41.45 4.92
CA ALA A 28 -5.54 -40.58 5.71
C ALA A 28 -6.05 -39.13 5.72
N TYR A 29 -6.58 -38.64 4.60
CA TYR A 29 -7.20 -37.31 4.52
C TYR A 29 -8.43 -37.22 5.42
N SER A 30 -9.32 -38.22 5.37
CA SER A 30 -10.49 -38.29 6.26
C SER A 30 -10.10 -38.30 7.73
N TYR A 31 -9.05 -39.04 8.12
CA TYR A 31 -8.56 -39.01 9.49
C TYR A 31 -7.99 -37.65 9.90
N ARG A 32 -7.28 -36.95 9.00
CA ARG A 32 -6.78 -35.60 9.29
C ARG A 32 -7.93 -34.60 9.47
N GLU A 33 -8.97 -34.66 8.63
CA GLU A 33 -10.15 -33.80 8.77
C GLU A 33 -10.87 -34.04 10.10
N GLU A 34 -11.02 -35.30 10.51
CA GLU A 34 -11.60 -35.62 11.82
C GLU A 34 -10.72 -35.15 12.98
N GLY A 35 -9.39 -35.29 12.87
CA GLY A 35 -8.46 -34.73 13.84
C GLY A 35 -8.60 -33.21 13.96
N TYR A 36 -8.74 -32.51 12.83
CA TYR A 36 -8.94 -31.07 12.79
C TYR A 36 -10.28 -30.65 13.42
N ARG A 37 -11.35 -31.41 13.16
CA ARG A 37 -12.67 -31.19 13.77
C ARG A 37 -12.59 -31.30 15.29
N LEU A 38 -11.93 -32.34 15.81
CA LEU A 38 -11.77 -32.56 17.26
C LEU A 38 -10.91 -31.49 17.91
N GLN A 39 -9.82 -31.07 17.25
CA GLN A 39 -8.98 -29.97 17.71
C GLN A 39 -9.79 -28.67 17.87
N ASN A 40 -10.63 -28.34 16.89
CA ASN A 40 -11.52 -27.17 16.96
C ASN A 40 -12.56 -27.28 18.09
N MET A 41 -12.92 -28.50 18.50
CA MET A 41 -13.78 -28.76 19.67
C MET A 41 -13.01 -28.79 21.00
N ARG A 42 -11.69 -28.50 20.98
CA ARG A 42 -10.77 -28.60 22.13
C ARG A 42 -10.57 -30.01 22.68
N ASP A 43 -10.94 -31.04 21.93
CA ASP A 43 -10.59 -32.43 22.22
C ASP A 43 -9.20 -32.75 21.62
N LEU A 44 -8.16 -32.38 22.36
CA LEU A 44 -6.77 -32.50 21.91
C LEU A 44 -6.30 -33.96 21.89
N GLU A 45 -6.74 -34.77 22.85
CA GLU A 45 -6.46 -36.21 22.89
C GLU A 45 -7.09 -36.94 21.70
N GLY A 46 -8.35 -36.63 21.37
CA GLY A 46 -9.02 -37.14 20.19
C GLY A 46 -8.31 -36.73 18.90
N ALA A 47 -7.96 -35.45 18.77
CA ALA A 47 -7.22 -34.94 17.62
C ALA A 47 -5.88 -35.67 17.42
N LEU A 48 -5.13 -35.89 18.51
CA LEU A 48 -3.86 -36.63 18.51
C LEU A 48 -4.02 -38.03 17.89
N ILE A 49 -5.03 -38.77 18.34
CA ILE A 49 -5.30 -40.15 17.87
C ILE A 49 -5.57 -40.14 16.36
N TYR A 50 -6.39 -39.22 15.88
CA TYR A 50 -6.77 -39.18 14.47
C TYR A 50 -5.63 -38.72 13.55
N TYR A 51 -4.82 -37.74 13.97
CA TYR A 51 -3.61 -37.39 13.23
C TYR A 51 -2.57 -38.53 13.20
N GLN A 52 -2.41 -39.27 14.29
CA GLN A 52 -1.54 -40.46 14.31
C GLN A 52 -2.04 -41.56 13.37
N LYS A 53 -3.35 -41.81 13.31
CA LYS A 53 -3.95 -42.72 12.32
C LYS A 53 -3.67 -42.28 10.88
N ALA A 54 -3.81 -40.98 10.60
CA ALA A 54 -3.51 -40.43 9.28
C ALA A 54 -2.05 -40.71 8.87
N ILE A 55 -1.09 -40.50 9.78
CA ILE A 55 0.34 -40.75 9.55
C ILE A 55 0.65 -42.24 9.45
N GLN A 56 -0.02 -43.10 10.22
CA GLN A 56 0.17 -44.55 10.14
C GLN A 56 -0.25 -45.11 8.78
N ILE A 57 -1.35 -44.60 8.22
CA ILE A 57 -1.84 -44.99 6.90
C ILE A 57 -1.02 -44.36 5.78
N TYR A 58 -0.62 -43.10 5.94
CA TYR A 58 0.18 -42.37 4.96
C TYR A 58 1.40 -41.69 5.62
N PRO A 59 2.54 -42.41 5.76
CA PRO A 59 3.72 -41.91 6.47
C PRO A 59 4.42 -40.68 5.86
N TYR A 60 4.09 -40.33 4.61
CA TYR A 60 4.59 -39.15 3.92
C TYR A 60 3.59 -37.98 3.93
N TYR A 61 2.58 -38.01 4.81
CA TYR A 61 1.57 -36.97 4.89
C TYR A 61 2.05 -35.78 5.73
N TYR A 62 2.91 -34.94 5.14
CA TYR A 62 3.55 -33.82 5.85
C TYR A 62 2.57 -32.85 6.52
N GLN A 63 1.37 -32.64 5.96
CA GLN A 63 0.34 -31.81 6.60
C GLN A 63 -0.15 -32.39 7.93
N ALA A 64 -0.33 -33.72 8.03
CA ALA A 64 -0.73 -34.37 9.28
C ALA A 64 0.36 -34.28 10.35
N TYR A 65 1.65 -34.34 9.97
CA TYR A 65 2.74 -34.07 10.92
C TYR A 65 2.74 -32.63 11.42
N ASN A 66 2.50 -31.66 10.53
CA ASN A 66 2.36 -30.27 10.95
C ASN A 66 1.23 -30.11 11.97
N ASP A 67 0.04 -30.63 11.66
CA ASP A 67 -1.14 -30.47 12.51
C ASP A 67 -0.97 -31.20 13.86
N LEU A 68 -0.33 -32.38 13.84
CA LEU A 68 0.08 -33.08 15.06
C LEU A 68 1.06 -32.26 15.91
N GLY A 69 1.99 -31.55 15.27
CA GLY A 69 2.89 -30.61 15.95
C GLY A 69 2.13 -29.48 16.65
N VAL A 70 1.10 -28.92 16.00
CA VAL A 70 0.24 -27.89 16.59
C VAL A 70 -0.48 -28.43 17.82
N VAL A 71 -1.07 -29.64 17.75
CA VAL A 71 -1.74 -30.26 18.91
C VAL A 71 -0.76 -30.48 20.06
N PHE A 72 0.45 -30.96 19.80
CA PHE A 72 1.46 -31.11 20.85
C PHE A 72 1.83 -29.75 21.50
N GLU A 73 1.93 -28.69 20.71
CA GLU A 73 2.21 -27.35 21.22
C GLU A 73 1.06 -26.80 22.09
N GLU A 74 -0.19 -27.02 21.69
CA GLU A 74 -1.39 -26.67 22.47
C GLU A 74 -1.44 -27.43 23.80
N MET A 75 -0.95 -28.68 23.83
CA MET A 75 -0.76 -29.47 25.05
C MET A 75 0.48 -29.08 25.88
N GLY A 76 1.28 -28.10 25.44
CA GLY A 76 2.52 -27.68 26.11
C GLY A 76 3.72 -28.63 25.89
N LYS A 77 3.59 -29.64 25.04
CA LYS A 77 4.61 -30.65 24.70
C LYS A 77 5.52 -30.12 23.59
N ASN A 78 6.33 -29.12 23.92
CA ASN A 78 7.10 -28.35 22.94
C ASN A 78 8.16 -29.19 22.19
N GLU A 79 8.78 -30.19 22.80
CA GLU A 79 9.80 -31.03 22.13
C GLU A 79 9.18 -32.04 21.16
N GLU A 80 8.01 -32.58 21.48
CA GLU A 80 7.19 -33.37 20.58
C GLU A 80 6.75 -32.51 19.39
N ALA A 81 6.27 -31.28 19.63
CA ALA A 81 5.87 -30.36 18.58
C ALA A 81 7.01 -30.09 17.58
N LYS A 82 8.21 -29.77 18.09
CA LYS A 82 9.41 -29.58 17.26
C LYS A 82 9.68 -30.78 16.36
N ARG A 83 9.71 -31.99 16.92
CA ARG A 83 9.97 -33.22 16.16
C ARG A 83 8.95 -33.41 15.03
N MET A 84 7.68 -33.12 15.28
CA MET A 84 6.63 -33.26 14.26
C MET A 84 6.75 -32.21 13.16
N TYR A 85 7.01 -30.95 13.51
CA TYR A 85 7.27 -29.91 12.52
C TYR A 85 8.52 -30.22 11.66
N GLU A 86 9.62 -30.68 12.27
CA GLU A 86 10.84 -31.08 11.56
C GLU A 86 10.62 -32.29 10.65
N GLN A 87 9.76 -33.22 11.05
CA GLN A 87 9.38 -34.36 10.21
C GLN A 87 8.54 -33.92 9.00
N ALA A 88 7.62 -32.96 9.18
CA ALA A 88 6.90 -32.36 8.05
C ALA A 88 7.85 -31.72 7.03
N LEU A 89 8.88 -31.02 7.51
CA LEU A 89 9.91 -30.41 6.67
C LEU A 89 10.85 -31.43 6.01
N THR A 90 11.14 -32.53 6.69
CA THR A 90 11.92 -33.65 6.12
C THR A 90 11.21 -34.26 4.93
N ILE A 91 9.89 -34.41 5.02
CA ILE A 91 9.06 -34.97 3.95
C ILE A 91 8.83 -33.95 2.83
N ASN A 92 8.53 -32.69 3.17
CA ASN A 92 8.33 -31.62 2.19
C ASN A 92 9.01 -30.31 2.64
N PRO A 93 10.25 -30.05 2.16
CA PRO A 93 10.98 -28.84 2.49
C PRO A 93 10.37 -27.54 1.95
N GLN A 94 9.40 -27.62 1.03
CA GLN A 94 8.71 -26.45 0.48
C GLN A 94 7.41 -26.14 1.23
N TYR A 95 7.01 -26.98 2.19
CA TYR A 95 5.82 -26.72 2.99
C TYR A 95 6.10 -25.65 4.03
N LEU A 96 5.48 -24.49 3.85
CA LEU A 96 5.78 -23.27 4.60
C LEU A 96 5.29 -23.25 6.07
N PRO A 97 4.12 -23.81 6.45
CA PRO A 97 3.60 -23.69 7.81
C PRO A 97 4.52 -24.19 8.94
N PRO A 98 5.22 -25.34 8.82
CA PRO A 98 6.13 -25.78 9.88
C PRO A 98 7.28 -24.81 10.15
N TYR A 99 7.79 -24.08 9.13
CA TYR A 99 8.80 -23.04 9.35
C TYR A 99 8.24 -21.90 10.22
N THR A 100 7.01 -21.47 9.96
CA THR A 100 6.33 -20.46 10.78
C THR A 100 6.15 -20.95 12.22
N ASN A 101 5.66 -22.17 12.40
CA ASN A 101 5.40 -22.74 13.72
C ASN A 101 6.70 -22.94 14.52
N LEU A 102 7.76 -23.48 13.89
CA LEU A 102 9.07 -23.60 14.54
C LEU A 102 9.64 -22.24 14.93
N ALA A 103 9.53 -21.23 14.06
CA ALA A 103 10.03 -19.90 14.36
C ALA A 103 9.35 -19.29 15.60
N LEU A 104 8.01 -19.34 15.65
CA LEU A 104 7.22 -18.86 16.78
C LEU A 104 7.50 -19.65 18.07
N LEU A 105 7.61 -20.98 17.97
CA LEU A 105 7.93 -21.82 19.10
C LEU A 105 9.33 -21.51 19.67
N TYR A 106 10.32 -21.30 18.81
CA TYR A 106 11.66 -20.90 19.26
C TYR A 106 11.69 -19.50 19.88
N GLU A 107 10.85 -18.56 19.43
CA GLU A 107 10.66 -17.28 20.12
C GLU A 107 10.04 -17.45 21.52
N LYS A 108 8.99 -18.28 21.64
CA LYS A 108 8.37 -18.62 22.93
C LYS A 108 9.37 -19.23 23.90
N LEU A 109 10.32 -20.01 23.38
CA LEU A 109 11.41 -20.63 24.15
C LEU A 109 12.64 -19.72 24.32
N ASN A 110 12.55 -18.45 23.89
CA ASN A 110 13.63 -17.46 23.94
C ASN A 110 14.92 -17.88 23.21
N ASN A 111 14.81 -18.80 22.25
CA ASN A 111 15.92 -19.22 21.38
C ASN A 111 15.90 -18.37 20.10
N LYS A 112 16.52 -17.20 20.23
CA LYS A 112 16.59 -16.17 19.19
C LYS A 112 17.27 -16.65 17.90
N GLU A 113 18.36 -17.42 18.03
CA GLU A 113 19.13 -17.90 16.88
C GLU A 113 18.28 -18.81 15.97
N LYS A 114 17.62 -19.81 16.57
CA LYS A 114 16.75 -20.70 15.81
C LYS A 114 15.51 -19.99 15.28
N ALA A 115 14.92 -19.07 16.04
CA ALA A 115 13.80 -18.26 15.54
C ALA A 115 14.17 -17.50 14.26
N ILE A 116 15.32 -16.81 14.26
CA ILE A 116 15.84 -16.12 13.07
C ILE A 116 16.04 -17.10 11.92
N PHE A 117 16.64 -18.27 12.18
CA PHE A 117 16.86 -19.29 11.15
C PHE A 117 15.56 -19.72 10.46
N TYR A 118 14.52 -20.08 11.22
CA TYR A 118 13.26 -20.56 10.63
C TYR A 118 12.47 -19.44 9.94
N TRP A 119 12.47 -18.21 10.48
CA TRP A 119 11.89 -17.04 9.78
C TRP A 119 12.61 -16.74 8.47
N THR A 120 13.93 -16.85 8.46
CA THR A 120 14.76 -16.65 7.26
C THR A 120 14.41 -17.67 6.19
N LYS A 121 14.35 -18.96 6.56
CA LYS A 121 13.93 -20.03 5.63
C LYS A 121 12.51 -19.81 5.12
N ARG A 122 11.58 -19.46 6.01
CA ARG A 122 10.19 -19.15 5.65
C ARG A 122 10.09 -18.03 4.61
N LEU A 123 10.87 -16.97 4.79
CA LEU A 123 10.89 -15.81 3.89
C LEU A 123 11.49 -16.16 2.53
N LEU A 124 12.61 -16.88 2.50
CA LEU A 124 13.30 -17.24 1.26
C LEU A 124 12.50 -18.23 0.40
N LEU A 125 11.73 -19.11 1.04
CA LEU A 125 10.87 -20.09 0.36
C LEU A 125 9.52 -19.51 -0.03
N GLY A 126 8.92 -18.66 0.81
CA GLY A 126 7.68 -17.95 0.50
C GLY A 126 7.99 -16.75 -0.39
N LYS A 127 7.79 -16.86 -1.71
CA LYS A 127 8.01 -15.73 -2.64
C LYS A 127 6.74 -14.93 -2.96
N ASP A 128 5.59 -15.38 -2.47
CA ASP A 128 4.31 -14.73 -2.72
C ASP A 128 4.07 -13.61 -1.70
N LYS A 129 4.07 -12.36 -2.17
CA LYS A 129 3.75 -11.19 -1.36
C LYS A 129 2.28 -11.14 -0.93
N LYS A 130 1.39 -11.98 -1.45
CA LYS A 130 -0.01 -12.09 -0.97
C LYS A 130 -0.12 -12.90 0.33
N ASP A 131 0.91 -13.67 0.67
CA ASP A 131 0.98 -14.42 1.90
C ASP A 131 1.22 -13.50 3.10
N GLN A 132 0.25 -13.40 4.00
CA GLN A 132 0.36 -12.54 5.19
C GLN A 132 1.55 -12.91 6.08
N TRP A 133 1.90 -14.20 6.13
CA TRP A 133 3.04 -14.67 6.93
C TRP A 133 4.39 -14.26 6.32
N TRP A 134 4.42 -13.90 5.03
CA TRP A 134 5.60 -13.29 4.42
C TRP A 134 5.95 -11.95 5.08
N TYR A 135 4.95 -11.08 5.23
CA TYR A 135 5.14 -9.79 5.90
C TYR A 135 5.42 -9.95 7.39
N LYS A 136 4.67 -10.80 8.09
CA LYS A 136 4.91 -11.07 9.52
C LYS A 136 6.33 -11.60 9.75
N GLY A 137 6.80 -12.54 8.93
CA GLY A 137 8.17 -13.06 9.06
C GLY A 137 9.23 -11.96 8.97
N ARG A 138 9.05 -10.97 8.10
CA ARG A 138 9.95 -9.79 8.03
C ARG A 138 9.90 -8.95 9.31
N GLU A 139 8.72 -8.67 9.84
CA GLU A 139 8.56 -7.92 11.10
C GLU A 139 9.24 -8.61 12.27
N HIS A 140 9.08 -9.93 12.36
CA HIS A 140 9.77 -10.75 13.35
C HIS A 140 11.29 -10.68 13.17
N LEU A 141 11.80 -10.78 11.93
CA LEU A 141 13.24 -10.63 11.65
C LEU A 141 13.77 -9.23 11.97
N ILE A 142 13.00 -8.17 11.76
CA ILE A 142 13.40 -6.80 12.14
C ILE A 142 13.56 -6.70 13.66
N ARG A 143 12.63 -7.27 14.44
CA ARG A 143 12.67 -7.28 15.90
C ARG A 143 13.77 -8.18 16.47
N LEU A 144 13.93 -9.37 15.92
CA LEU A 144 14.94 -10.32 16.36
C LEU A 144 16.34 -9.94 15.84
N GLY A 145 16.45 -9.25 14.72
CA GLY A 145 17.71 -8.91 14.09
C GLY A 145 17.84 -9.58 12.74
N ILE A 146 18.08 -8.75 11.73
CA ILE A 146 18.05 -9.15 10.34
C ILE A 146 19.37 -9.87 9.99
N PRO A 147 19.31 -11.10 9.45
CA PRO A 147 20.49 -11.78 8.92
C PRO A 147 21.20 -10.95 7.86
N PRO A 148 22.54 -10.92 7.82
CA PRO A 148 23.30 -10.13 6.85
C PRO A 148 22.83 -10.29 5.40
N GLU A 149 22.50 -11.52 5.00
CA GLU A 149 22.04 -11.88 3.66
C GLU A 149 20.67 -11.29 3.30
N LEU A 150 19.83 -10.94 4.29
CA LEU A 150 18.49 -10.38 4.09
C LEU A 150 18.42 -8.87 4.28
N LYS A 151 19.47 -8.24 4.81
CA LYS A 151 19.46 -6.79 5.11
C LYS A 151 19.09 -5.95 3.90
N LYS A 152 19.74 -6.21 2.76
CA LYS A 152 19.50 -5.45 1.53
C LYS A 152 18.05 -5.54 1.09
N GLU A 153 17.52 -6.75 0.93
CA GLU A 153 16.15 -6.98 0.48
C GLU A 153 15.11 -6.33 1.41
N ILE A 154 15.28 -6.49 2.72
CA ILE A 154 14.34 -5.94 3.70
C ILE A 154 14.34 -4.42 3.67
N PHE A 155 15.52 -3.78 3.65
CA PHE A 155 15.62 -2.31 3.62
C PHE A 155 15.18 -1.73 2.27
N GLU A 156 15.50 -2.35 1.14
CA GLU A 156 14.99 -1.92 -0.17
C GLU A 156 13.46 -1.97 -0.21
N GLY A 157 12.86 -3.01 0.37
CA GLY A 157 11.40 -3.12 0.51
C GLY A 157 10.80 -2.02 1.39
N GLU A 158 11.42 -1.69 2.52
CA GLU A 158 10.96 -0.60 3.40
C GLU A 158 11.07 0.76 2.73
N ILE A 159 12.20 1.05 2.08
CA ILE A 159 12.43 2.31 1.35
C ILE A 159 11.42 2.45 0.21
N SER A 160 11.21 1.39 -0.57
CA SER A 160 10.24 1.39 -1.67
C SER A 160 8.82 1.71 -1.20
N TYR A 161 8.39 1.09 -0.09
CA TYR A 161 7.09 1.37 0.53
C TYR A 161 6.96 2.82 0.99
N LEU A 162 7.98 3.34 1.68
CA LEU A 162 7.98 4.72 2.15
C LEU A 162 7.98 5.71 0.98
N TYR A 163 8.75 5.43 -0.07
CA TYR A 163 8.77 6.26 -1.28
C TYR A 163 7.40 6.33 -1.95
N GLN A 164 6.72 5.20 -2.11
CA GLN A 164 5.37 5.16 -2.66
C GLN A 164 4.37 5.96 -1.80
N LYS A 165 4.42 5.77 -0.48
CA LYS A 165 3.55 6.47 0.48
C LYS A 165 3.79 7.99 0.44
N LEU A 166 5.04 8.42 0.36
CA LEU A 166 5.41 9.84 0.25
C LEU A 166 5.00 10.43 -1.10
N SER A 167 5.23 9.71 -2.20
CA SER A 167 4.82 10.14 -3.54
C SER A 167 3.31 10.33 -3.63
N TYR A 168 2.52 9.40 -3.06
CA TYR A 168 1.07 9.53 -3.00
C TYR A 168 0.63 10.77 -2.21
N LYS A 169 1.20 10.99 -1.02
CA LYS A 169 0.89 12.18 -0.21
C LYS A 169 1.26 13.49 -0.90
N ARG A 170 2.44 13.54 -1.53
CA ARG A 170 2.89 14.71 -2.29
C ARG A 170 1.94 15.02 -3.44
N GLU A 171 1.43 14.01 -4.14
CA GLU A 171 0.46 14.22 -5.22
C GLU A 171 -0.87 14.75 -4.68
N GLN A 172 -1.35 14.25 -3.54
CA GLN A 172 -2.55 14.79 -2.89
C GLN A 172 -2.39 16.25 -2.47
N GLU A 173 -1.23 16.63 -1.94
CA GLU A 173 -0.92 18.04 -1.63
C GLU A 173 -0.86 18.90 -2.88
N ARG A 174 -0.22 18.39 -3.95
CA ARG A 174 -0.15 19.07 -5.26
C ARG A 174 -1.52 19.32 -5.86
N LEU A 175 -2.43 18.33 -5.81
CA LEU A 175 -3.79 18.45 -6.35
C LEU A 175 -4.62 19.49 -5.59
N LYS A 176 -4.51 19.55 -4.25
CA LYS A 176 -5.20 20.58 -3.45
C LYS A 176 -4.77 21.99 -3.82
N ILE A 177 -3.45 22.21 -3.96
CA ILE A 177 -2.93 23.51 -4.39
C ILE A 177 -3.44 23.84 -5.80
N LEU A 178 -3.45 22.85 -6.71
CA LEU A 178 -3.95 23.03 -8.07
C LEU A 178 -5.44 23.42 -8.11
N GLU A 179 -6.28 22.77 -7.30
CA GLU A 179 -7.71 23.10 -7.18
C GLU A 179 -7.92 24.54 -6.69
N GLU A 180 -7.17 24.97 -5.68
CA GLU A 180 -7.25 26.33 -5.13
C GLU A 180 -6.76 27.40 -6.13
N VAL A 181 -5.65 27.12 -6.81
CA VAL A 181 -5.13 27.95 -7.91
C VAL A 181 -6.18 28.09 -9.01
N GLN A 182 -6.79 26.98 -9.44
CA GLN A 182 -7.76 26.98 -10.53
C GLN A 182 -9.04 27.73 -10.14
N LEU A 183 -9.49 27.62 -8.88
CA LEU A 183 -10.63 28.37 -8.36
C LEU A 183 -10.40 29.88 -8.49
N HIS A 184 -9.28 30.37 -7.96
CA HIS A 184 -8.93 31.80 -8.04
C HIS A 184 -8.69 32.26 -9.48
N TYR A 185 -8.08 31.42 -10.33
CA TYR A 185 -7.93 31.74 -11.74
C TYR A 185 -9.29 31.93 -12.42
N ASN A 186 -10.22 30.99 -12.24
CA ASN A 186 -11.56 31.04 -12.83
C ASN A 186 -12.35 32.27 -12.34
N LEU A 187 -12.33 32.56 -11.03
CA LEU A 187 -12.97 33.75 -10.46
C LEU A 187 -12.36 35.04 -11.03
N GLY A 188 -11.03 35.05 -11.25
CA GLY A 188 -10.33 36.15 -11.88
C GLY A 188 -10.76 36.40 -13.32
N ILE A 189 -10.88 35.32 -14.12
CA ILE A 189 -11.36 35.39 -15.51
C ILE A 189 -12.83 35.82 -15.57
N GLU A 190 -13.69 35.28 -14.70
CA GLU A 190 -15.10 35.67 -14.61
C GLU A 190 -15.24 37.17 -14.30
N ALA A 191 -14.52 37.66 -13.29
CA ALA A 191 -14.51 39.07 -12.93
C ALA A 191 -13.99 39.96 -14.08
N PHE A 192 -12.96 39.50 -14.80
CA PHE A 192 -12.43 40.21 -15.97
C PHE A 192 -13.50 40.34 -17.08
N ASN A 193 -14.23 39.26 -17.38
CA ASN A 193 -15.30 39.27 -18.37
C ASN A 193 -16.45 40.20 -17.98
N ASN A 194 -16.73 40.32 -16.67
CA ASN A 194 -17.69 41.26 -16.11
C ASN A 194 -17.15 42.69 -15.98
N GLN A 195 -15.94 42.97 -16.46
CA GLN A 195 -15.25 44.26 -16.37
C GLN A 195 -14.96 44.74 -14.93
N ASP A 196 -15.05 43.85 -13.94
CA ASP A 196 -14.61 44.10 -12.57
C ASP A 196 -13.10 43.81 -12.45
N TYR A 197 -12.30 44.72 -13.00
CA TYR A 197 -10.85 44.55 -13.07
C TYR A 197 -10.17 44.58 -11.70
N SER A 198 -10.79 45.19 -10.68
CA SER A 198 -10.23 45.20 -9.32
C SER A 198 -10.36 43.84 -8.66
N ARG A 199 -11.52 43.18 -8.80
CA ARG A 199 -11.69 41.80 -8.35
C ARG A 199 -10.83 40.84 -9.15
N ALA A 200 -10.80 40.99 -10.48
CA ALA A 200 -9.97 40.14 -11.35
C ALA A 200 -8.48 40.17 -10.95
N GLU A 201 -7.91 41.36 -10.70
CA GLU A 201 -6.52 41.50 -10.28
C GLU A 201 -6.26 40.80 -8.93
N LYS A 202 -7.18 40.94 -7.97
CA LYS A 202 -7.07 40.32 -6.65
C LYS A 202 -7.04 38.80 -6.74
N GLU A 203 -7.98 38.21 -7.47
CA GLU A 203 -8.10 36.75 -7.60
C GLU A 203 -6.90 36.15 -8.35
N LEU A 204 -6.48 36.76 -9.46
CA LEU A 204 -5.30 36.29 -10.21
C LEU A 204 -4.00 36.42 -9.41
N LYS A 205 -3.85 37.48 -8.60
CA LYS A 205 -2.72 37.62 -7.68
C LYS A 205 -2.73 36.53 -6.61
N MET A 206 -3.90 36.18 -6.08
CA MET A 206 -4.05 35.08 -5.12
C MET A 206 -3.62 33.75 -5.76
N ALA A 207 -4.10 33.45 -6.97
CA ALA A 207 -3.72 32.25 -7.72
C ALA A 207 -2.19 32.14 -7.92
N LEU A 208 -1.51 33.25 -8.25
CA LEU A 208 -0.04 33.26 -8.37
C LEU A 208 0.68 33.06 -7.03
N SER A 209 0.13 33.62 -5.94
CA SER A 209 0.74 33.53 -4.61
C SER A 209 0.78 32.11 -4.04
N LEU A 210 -0.11 31.25 -4.52
CA LEU A 210 -0.18 29.82 -4.18
C LEU A 210 0.93 28.99 -4.86
N ASN A 211 1.78 29.61 -5.69
CA ASN A 211 2.85 28.97 -6.46
C ASN A 211 2.33 27.78 -7.28
N PRO A 212 1.62 28.05 -8.40
CA PRO A 212 1.03 27.02 -9.24
C PRO A 212 2.04 25.91 -9.56
N PRO A 213 1.71 24.62 -9.30
CA PRO A 213 2.65 23.52 -9.45
C PRO A 213 2.97 23.21 -10.92
N ASP A 214 2.14 23.70 -11.85
CA ASP A 214 2.33 23.59 -13.29
C ASP A 214 2.86 24.91 -13.86
N LYS A 215 4.02 24.86 -14.53
CA LYS A 215 4.68 26.04 -15.10
C LYS A 215 3.87 26.67 -16.23
N ASN A 216 3.16 25.89 -17.03
CA ASN A 216 2.34 26.41 -18.12
C ASN A 216 1.15 27.19 -17.56
N LEU A 217 0.48 26.62 -16.55
CA LEU A 217 -0.59 27.31 -15.84
C LEU A 217 -0.09 28.60 -15.18
N GLN A 218 1.08 28.56 -14.54
CA GLN A 218 1.69 29.75 -13.95
C GLN A 218 1.93 30.86 -14.98
N MET A 219 2.44 30.50 -16.17
CA MET A 219 2.65 31.46 -17.26
C MET A 219 1.33 32.03 -17.78
N GLU A 220 0.31 31.19 -17.93
CA GLU A 220 -1.02 31.61 -18.37
C GLU A 220 -1.65 32.62 -17.40
N ILE A 221 -1.67 32.31 -16.10
CA ILE A 221 -2.19 33.21 -15.06
C ILE A 221 -1.41 34.52 -15.06
N SER A 222 -0.08 34.46 -15.20
CA SER A 222 0.78 35.65 -15.24
C SER A 222 0.46 36.55 -16.44
N SER A 223 0.21 35.96 -17.61
CA SER A 223 -0.19 36.70 -18.81
C SER A 223 -1.54 37.39 -18.62
N TYR A 224 -2.54 36.69 -18.10
CA TYR A 224 -3.84 37.29 -17.79
C TYR A 224 -3.75 38.38 -16.74
N TYR A 225 -2.96 38.16 -15.69
CA TYR A 225 -2.74 39.16 -14.65
C TYR A 225 -2.20 40.48 -15.21
N GLN A 226 -1.23 40.43 -16.13
CA GLN A 226 -0.74 41.64 -16.79
C GLN A 226 -1.82 42.32 -17.64
N LYS A 227 -2.56 41.53 -18.43
CA LYS A 227 -3.69 42.05 -19.21
C LYS A 227 -4.74 42.74 -18.35
N VAL A 228 -5.07 42.18 -17.18
CA VAL A 228 -6.01 42.79 -16.23
C VAL A 228 -5.50 44.12 -15.70
N LYS A 229 -4.20 44.22 -15.37
CA LYS A 229 -3.59 45.48 -14.93
C LYS A 229 -3.70 46.56 -16.00
N GLU A 230 -3.43 46.22 -17.26
CA GLU A 230 -3.58 47.16 -18.38
C GLU A 230 -5.04 47.63 -18.55
N GLU A 231 -6.00 46.71 -18.59
CA GLU A 231 -7.42 47.05 -18.77
C GLU A 231 -8.00 47.83 -17.58
N LYS A 232 -7.58 47.52 -16.34
CA LYS A 232 -7.96 48.27 -15.15
C LYS A 232 -7.60 49.75 -15.27
N VAL A 233 -6.39 50.02 -15.77
CA VAL A 233 -5.90 51.39 -15.94
C VAL A 233 -6.67 52.10 -17.06
N LYS A 234 -6.90 51.43 -18.20
CA LYS A 234 -7.74 51.96 -19.28
C LYS A 234 -9.16 52.27 -18.80
N ALA A 235 -9.76 51.39 -18.00
CA ALA A 235 -11.10 51.57 -17.44
C ALA A 235 -11.16 52.80 -16.51
N LYS A 236 -10.14 52.99 -15.66
CA LYS A 236 -10.04 54.18 -14.79
C LYS A 236 -9.97 55.48 -15.59
N ILE A 237 -9.17 55.51 -16.66
CA ILE A 237 -9.08 56.67 -17.58
C ILE A 237 -10.45 56.95 -18.22
N ARG A 238 -11.12 55.90 -18.74
CA ARG A 238 -12.46 56.04 -19.34
C ARG A 238 -13.49 56.57 -18.34
N SER A 239 -13.46 56.12 -17.09
CA SER A 239 -14.35 56.63 -16.02
C SER A 239 -14.18 58.13 -15.81
N HIS A 240 -12.93 58.60 -15.66
CA HIS A 240 -12.66 60.03 -15.50
C HIS A 240 -13.12 60.87 -16.70
N ILE A 241 -12.93 60.35 -17.92
CA ILE A 241 -13.42 61.02 -19.14
C ILE A 241 -14.96 61.07 -19.15
N GLN A 242 -15.64 59.98 -18.80
CA GLN A 242 -17.11 59.95 -18.72
C GLN A 242 -17.64 60.92 -17.67
N GLU A 243 -17.02 60.97 -16.49
CA GLU A 243 -17.35 61.95 -15.44
C GLU A 243 -17.16 63.39 -15.93
N ALA A 244 -16.09 63.66 -16.68
CA ALA A 244 -15.84 64.97 -17.28
C ALA A 244 -16.91 65.34 -18.32
N LEU A 245 -17.28 64.42 -19.21
CA LEU A 245 -18.35 64.62 -20.20
C LEU A 245 -19.69 64.91 -19.52
N ALA A 246 -20.05 64.14 -18.48
CA ALA A 246 -21.24 64.38 -17.69
C ALA A 246 -21.20 65.76 -16.99
N CYS A 247 -20.03 66.21 -16.53
CA CYS A 247 -19.87 67.56 -15.97
C CYS A 247 -20.11 68.65 -17.03
N ILE A 248 -19.63 68.46 -18.26
CA ILE A 248 -19.83 69.40 -19.38
C ILE A 248 -21.32 69.51 -19.72
N GLU A 249 -22.03 68.39 -19.84
CA GLU A 249 -23.48 68.36 -20.12
C GLU A 249 -24.30 69.09 -19.04
N ASN A 250 -23.81 69.08 -17.79
CA ASN A 250 -24.43 69.75 -16.66
C ASN A 250 -23.86 71.15 -16.35
N ASN A 251 -23.09 71.74 -17.27
CA ASN A 251 -22.45 73.07 -17.12
C ASN A 251 -21.50 73.22 -15.91
N LYS A 252 -20.92 72.12 -15.40
CA LYS A 252 -19.96 72.09 -14.28
C LYS A 252 -18.51 72.09 -14.78
N PHE A 253 -18.08 73.14 -15.48
CA PHE A 253 -16.81 73.16 -16.22
C PHE A 253 -15.55 72.98 -15.36
N SER A 254 -15.47 73.61 -14.18
CA SER A 254 -14.30 73.49 -13.30
C SER A 254 -14.09 72.05 -12.82
N LEU A 255 -15.18 71.36 -12.44
CA LEU A 255 -15.13 69.95 -12.03
C LEU A 255 -14.78 69.04 -13.21
N GLY A 256 -15.29 69.35 -14.41
CA GLY A 256 -14.92 68.62 -15.63
C GLY A 256 -13.42 68.71 -15.95
N ALA A 257 -12.81 69.89 -15.78
CA ALA A 257 -11.37 70.09 -15.97
C ALA A 257 -10.54 69.30 -14.95
N GLU A 258 -10.99 69.21 -13.70
CA GLU A 258 -10.35 68.38 -12.66
C GLU A 258 -10.36 66.90 -13.05
N LYS A 259 -11.49 66.38 -13.52
CA LYS A 259 -11.60 64.98 -13.98
C LYS A 259 -10.72 64.66 -15.18
N LEU A 260 -10.54 65.59 -16.12
CA LEU A 260 -9.58 65.42 -17.22
C LEU A 260 -8.13 65.44 -16.72
N LYS A 261 -7.82 66.25 -15.70
CA LYS A 261 -6.50 66.25 -15.06
C LYS A 261 -6.23 64.92 -14.35
N ASP A 262 -7.23 64.34 -13.67
CA ASP A 262 -7.13 63.00 -13.08
C ASP A 262 -6.83 61.93 -14.14
N ALA A 263 -7.53 61.97 -15.28
CA ALA A 263 -7.28 61.06 -16.39
C ALA A 263 -5.84 61.17 -16.93
N LEU A 264 -5.34 62.39 -17.14
CA LEU A 264 -3.96 62.65 -17.57
C LEU A 264 -2.95 62.15 -16.53
N SER A 265 -3.21 62.38 -15.24
CA SER A 265 -2.35 61.89 -14.15
C SER A 265 -2.21 60.37 -14.19
N VAL A 266 -3.30 59.65 -14.48
CA VAL A 266 -3.25 58.18 -14.63
C VAL A 266 -2.43 57.80 -15.87
N ILE A 267 -2.57 58.50 -17.00
CA ILE A 267 -1.78 58.22 -18.22
C ILE A 267 -0.27 58.39 -17.96
N PHE A 268 0.12 59.49 -17.34
CA PHE A 268 1.54 59.77 -17.06
C PHE A 268 2.16 58.73 -16.13
N SER A 269 1.39 58.14 -15.22
CA SER A 269 1.88 57.09 -14.31
C SER A 269 2.20 55.74 -14.96
N ILE A 270 1.96 55.57 -16.27
CA ILE A 270 2.18 54.32 -17.02
C ILE A 270 3.43 54.42 -17.93
N GLN A 271 3.94 55.63 -18.18
CA GLN A 271 5.05 55.88 -19.12
C GLN A 271 6.45 55.89 -18.47
N GLU A 272 6.54 55.69 -17.15
CA GLU A 272 7.78 55.48 -16.38
C GLU A 272 7.94 54.01 -15.99
#